data_AF-A0A8W8HTZ7-F1
#
_entry.id   AF-A0A8W8HTZ7-F1
#
_cell.length_a   1.000
_cell.length_b   1.000
_cell.length_c   1.000
_cell.angle_alpha   90.00
_cell.angle_beta   90.00
_cell.angle_gamma   90.00
#
_symmetry.space_group_name_H-M   'P 1'
#
loop_
_entity.id
_entity.type
_entity.pdbx_description
1 polymer ?
#
loop_
_entity_poly.entity_id
_entity_poly.type
_entity_poly.pdbx_seq_one_letter_code
_entity_poly.pdbx_strand_id
1 'polypeptide(L)' 'KRYFKPHLEEFFDCIFYSITCDNALTASAASQCLNQLSAFLGPSILRGRVEQFNPRYLELLKANQFIAPL' A
#
# COMPACT_ATOMS: atom_id res chain seq x y z
N LYS A 1 -3.95 10.94 -12.12
CA LYS A 1 -4.75 9.77 -11.66
C LYS A 1 -5.18 8.85 -12.81
N ARG A 2 -5.85 9.32 -13.89
CA ARG A 2 -6.42 8.47 -14.96
C ARG A 2 -5.43 7.47 -15.59
N TYR A 3 -4.23 7.91 -15.95
CA TYR A 3 -3.22 7.06 -16.57
C TYR A 3 -2.47 6.16 -15.58
N PHE A 4 -2.44 6.52 -14.30
CA PHE A 4 -1.70 5.76 -13.28
C PHE A 4 -2.51 4.58 -12.72
N LYS A 5 -3.84 4.76 -12.59
CA LYS A 5 -4.74 3.75 -12.01
C LYS A 5 -4.61 2.34 -12.63
N PRO A 6 -4.46 2.16 -13.95
CA PRO A 6 -4.31 0.84 -14.57
C PRO A 6 -3.01 0.12 -14.20
N HIS A 7 -1.95 0.87 -13.92
CA HIS A 7 -0.62 0.34 -13.61
C HIS A 7 -0.38 0.14 -12.11
N LEU A 8 -1.30 0.62 -11.27
CA LEU A 8 -1.16 0.59 -9.81
C LEU A 8 -0.88 -0.83 -9.28
N GLU A 9 -1.57 -1.81 -9.83
CA GLU A 9 -1.52 -3.21 -9.39
C GLU A 9 -0.14 -3.83 -9.64
N GLU A 10 0.60 -3.36 -10.65
CA GLU A 10 1.96 -3.82 -10.97
C GLU A 10 2.97 -3.50 -9.86
N PHE A 11 2.66 -2.54 -8.98
CA PHE A 11 3.52 -2.15 -7.87
C PHE A 11 3.17 -2.85 -6.55
N PHE A 12 2.01 -3.52 -6.46
CA PHE A 12 1.53 -4.06 -5.19
C PHE A 12 2.45 -5.16 -4.64
N ASP A 13 2.85 -6.13 -5.45
CA ASP A 13 3.74 -7.20 -4.96
C ASP A 13 5.04 -6.64 -4.37
N CYS A 14 5.67 -5.69 -5.08
CA CYS A 14 6.90 -5.04 -4.61
C CYS A 14 6.69 -4.24 -3.32
N ILE A 15 5.61 -3.46 -3.22
CA ILE A 15 5.31 -2.64 -2.03
C ILE A 15 5.01 -3.55 -0.83
N PHE A 16 4.15 -4.55 -0.98
CA PHE A 16 3.77 -5.45 0.11
C PHE A 16 4.91 -6.37 0.53
N TYR A 17 5.76 -6.81 -0.40
CA TYR A 17 7.01 -7.49 -0.07
C TYR A 17 7.92 -6.58 0.76
N SER A 18 8.09 -5.32 0.35
CA SER A 18 8.98 -4.36 1.02
C SER A 18 8.56 -4.06 2.46
N ILE A 19 7.26 -4.14 2.78
CA ILE A 19 6.75 -4.02 4.17
C ILE A 19 7.25 -5.14 5.06
N THR A 20 7.47 -6.33 4.49
CA THR A 20 7.91 -7.53 5.24
C THR A 20 9.43 -7.67 5.31
N CYS A 21 10.19 -6.75 4.73
CA CYS A 21 11.65 -6.78 4.76
C CYS A 21 12.19 -6.54 6.18
N ASP A 22 13.22 -7.30 6.58
CA ASP A 22 13.99 -7.06 7.81
C ASP A 22 14.69 -5.69 7.84
N ASN A 23 14.93 -5.07 6.69
CA ASN A 23 15.48 -3.73 6.63
C ASN A 23 14.40 -2.70 7.02
N ALA A 24 14.55 -2.13 8.21
CA ALA A 24 13.63 -1.15 8.77
C ALA A 24 13.42 0.11 7.89
N LEU A 25 14.43 0.55 7.14
CA LEU A 25 14.30 1.68 6.23
C LEU A 25 13.42 1.32 5.02
N THR A 26 13.59 0.10 4.49
CA THR A 26 12.76 -0.42 3.40
C THR A 26 11.31 -0.58 3.83
N ALA A 27 11.08 -1.20 4.99
CA ALA A 27 9.74 -1.36 5.54
C ALA A 27 9.06 0.00 5.78
N SER A 28 9.75 0.95 6.41
CA SER A 28 9.25 2.32 6.65
C SER A 28 8.91 3.07 5.36
N ALA A 29 9.78 2.99 4.35
CA ALA A 29 9.52 3.61 3.05
C ALA A 29 8.28 3.01 2.37
N ALA A 30 8.08 1.70 2.47
CA ALA A 30 6.90 1.02 1.92
C ALA A 30 5.61 1.42 2.66
N SER A 31 5.64 1.52 3.99
CA SER A 31 4.52 2.03 4.80
C SER A 31 4.16 3.47 4.40
N GLN A 32 5.15 4.35 4.26
CA GLN A 32 4.93 5.72 3.80
C GLN A 32 4.35 5.76 2.38
N CYS A 33 4.83 4.90 1.48
CA CYS A 33 4.30 4.77 0.13
C CYS A 33 2.80 4.40 0.14
N LEU A 34 2.39 3.42 0.96
CA LEU A 34 0.98 3.06 1.10
C LEU A 34 0.14 4.22 1.65
N ASN A 35 0.65 4.99 2.60
CA ASN A 35 -0.05 6.16 3.13
C ASN A 35 -0.22 7.24 2.05
N GLN A 36 0.81 7.51 1.26
CA GLN A 36 0.72 8.44 0.13
C GLN A 36 -0.23 7.94 -0.96
N LEU A 37 -0.22 6.64 -1.28
CA LEU A 37 -1.17 6.03 -2.20
C LEU A 37 -2.61 6.13 -1.69
N SER A 38 -2.81 5.91 -0.39
CA SER A 38 -4.11 6.05 0.28
C SER A 38 -4.62 7.49 0.17
N ALA A 39 -3.78 8.48 0.43
CA ALA A 39 -4.11 9.90 0.27
C ALA A 39 -4.36 10.28 -1.20
N PHE A 40 -3.59 9.73 -2.14
CA PHE A 40 -3.71 10.03 -3.57
C PHE A 40 -4.97 9.40 -4.20
N LEU A 41 -5.31 8.16 -3.84
CA LEU A 41 -6.43 7.42 -4.44
C LEU A 41 -7.72 7.58 -3.65
N GLY A 42 -7.63 7.74 -2.34
CA GLY A 42 -8.71 7.57 -1.38
C GLY A 42 -8.61 6.20 -0.69
N PRO A 43 -8.74 6.13 0.65
CA PRO A 43 -8.52 4.90 1.43
C PRO A 43 -9.44 3.75 1.02
N SER A 44 -10.72 4.03 0.75
CA SER A 44 -11.67 3.01 0.29
C SER A 44 -11.34 2.48 -1.10
N ILE A 45 -10.80 3.34 -1.98
CA ILE A 45 -10.40 2.94 -3.34
C ILE A 45 -9.16 2.06 -3.26
N LEU A 46 -8.13 2.47 -2.50
CA LEU A 46 -6.93 1.66 -2.31
C LEU A 46 -7.29 0.29 -1.73
N ARG A 47 -8.10 0.25 -0.67
CA ARG A 47 -8.58 -1.01 -0.07
C ARG A 47 -9.26 -1.92 -1.10
N GLY A 48 -10.21 -1.39 -1.88
CA GLY A 48 -10.92 -2.17 -2.89
C GLY A 48 -9.99 -2.71 -3.98
N ARG A 49 -8.97 -1.94 -4.38
CA ARG A 49 -7.97 -2.39 -5.37
C ARG A 49 -7.06 -3.47 -4.80
N VAL A 50 -6.62 -3.33 -3.55
CA VAL A 50 -5.82 -4.36 -2.86
C VAL A 50 -6.62 -5.64 -2.68
N GLU A 51 -7.89 -5.54 -2.28
CA GLU A 51 -8.80 -6.69 -2.12
C GLU A 51 -9.02 -7.46 -3.43
N GLN A 52 -9.20 -6.74 -4.55
CA GLN A 52 -9.34 -7.33 -5.88
C GLN A 52 -8.05 -8.00 -6.38
N PHE A 53 -6.89 -7.42 -6.06
CA PHE A 53 -5.59 -7.93 -6.49
C PHE A 53 -5.15 -9.14 -5.66
N ASN A 54 -5.09 -9.00 -4.34
CA ASN A 54 -4.72 -10.06 -3.42
C ASN A 54 -5.27 -9.79 -2.01
N PRO A 55 -6.32 -10.53 -1.56
CA PRO A 55 -6.97 -10.28 -0.27
C PRO A 55 -6.04 -10.50 0.93
N ARG A 56 -4.95 -11.26 0.80
CA ARG A 56 -3.96 -11.44 1.88
C ARG A 56 -3.25 -10.14 2.25
N TYR A 57 -3.12 -9.23 1.29
CA TYR A 57 -2.50 -7.92 1.53
C TYR A 57 -3.36 -6.97 2.34
N LEU A 58 -4.64 -7.28 2.57
CA LEU A 58 -5.50 -6.48 3.44
C LEU A 58 -5.04 -6.50 4.89
N GLU A 59 -4.44 -7.60 5.36
CA GLU A 59 -3.90 -7.67 6.72
C GLU A 59 -2.70 -6.73 6.88
N LEU A 60 -1.76 -6.80 5.93
CA LEU A 60 -0.60 -5.91 5.86
C LEU A 60 -1.02 -4.43 5.71
N LEU A 61 -2.02 -4.15 4.87
CA LEU A 61 -2.54 -2.80 4.67
C LEU A 61 -3.15 -2.23 5.96
N LYS A 62 -3.93 -3.03 6.70
CA LYS A 62 -4.53 -2.63 7.98
C LYS A 62 -3.47 -2.38 9.05
N ALA A 63 -2.47 -3.25 9.15
CA ALA A 63 -1.38 -3.09 10.10
C ALA A 63 -0.60 -1.78 9.88
N ASN A 64 -0.56 -1.29 8.63
CA ASN A 64 0.19 -0.09 8.24
C ASN A 64 -0.66 1.19 8.19
N GLN A 65 -2.00 1.11 8.21
CA GLN A 65 -2.90 2.27 8.20
C GLN A 65 -2.93 3.05 9.53
N PHE A 66 -2.41 2.49 10.63
CA PHE A 66 -2.46 3.12 11.96
C PHE A 66 -1.16 3.84 12.38
N ILE A 67 -0.15 3.94 11.50
CA ILE A 67 1.21 4.39 11.88
C ILE A 67 1.45 5.90 11.67
N ALA A 68 0.47 6.74 11.29
CA ALA A 68 0.73 8.19 11.26
C ALA A 68 -0.52 9.08 11.41
N PRO A 69 -0.69 9.76 12.55
CA PRO A 69 -0.80 11.21 12.54
C PRO A 69 0.62 11.81 12.34
N LEU A 70 0.77 12.65 11.31
CA LEU A 70 1.86 13.64 11.27
C LEU A 70 1.61 14.69 12.36
#